data_AF-A0A358MD49-F1
#
_entry.id   AF-A0A358MD49-F1
#
_cell.length_a   1.000
_cell.length_b   1.000
_cell.length_c   1.000
_cell.angle_alpha   90.00
_cell.angle_beta   90.00
_cell.angle_gamma   90.00
#
_symmetry.space_group_name_H-M   'P 1'
#
loop_
_entity.id
_entity.type
_entity.pdbx_description
1 polymer ?
#
loop_
_entity_poly.entity_id
_entity_poly.type
_entity_poly.pdbx_seq_one_letter_code
_entity_poly.pdbx_strand_id
1 'polypeptide(L)'
;VSQWGHDFRPDYLRIGELRTALDVPLAAFTATADAETQEEIVQKLFGNQRPQVFLRGFDRPNIRLAFQPKDQPRAQILSFAAARKGQSGIVYCGTRAKTESLAKAIQDAGHPAL
;
A
#
# COMPACT_ATOMS: atom_id res chain seq x y z
N VAL A 1 5.96 10.84 -4.57
CA VAL A 1 6.32 11.75 -5.69
C VAL A 1 5.63 11.33 -6.98
N SER A 2 5.69 10.03 -7.33
CA SER A 2 5.14 9.47 -8.57
C SER A 2 3.64 9.09 -8.49
N GLN A 3 3.24 7.87 -8.15
CA GLN A 3 1.84 7.43 -8.28
C GLN A 3 0.77 8.13 -7.40
N TRP A 4 1.16 8.72 -6.28
CA TRP A 4 0.24 9.49 -5.43
C TRP A 4 0.59 10.98 -5.41
N GLY A 5 1.75 11.38 -5.93
CA GLY A 5 2.29 12.72 -5.68
C GLY A 5 1.61 13.82 -6.47
N HIS A 6 1.15 13.55 -7.70
CA HIS A 6 0.51 14.59 -8.51
C HIS A 6 -0.82 15.07 -7.91
N ASP A 7 -1.67 14.15 -7.44
CA ASP A 7 -3.02 14.50 -6.97
C ASP A 7 -3.14 14.57 -5.44
N PHE A 8 -2.30 13.86 -4.68
CA PHE A 8 -2.45 13.78 -3.21
C PHE A 8 -1.53 14.76 -2.45
N ARG A 9 -0.33 15.05 -2.99
CA ARG A 9 0.73 15.84 -2.34
C ARG A 9 1.67 16.51 -3.37
N PRO A 10 1.23 17.56 -4.10
CA PRO A 10 2.05 18.23 -5.11
C PRO A 10 3.36 18.80 -4.55
N ASP A 11 3.39 19.17 -3.26
CA ASP A 11 4.59 19.67 -2.58
C ASP A 11 5.78 18.70 -2.62
N TYR A 12 5.54 17.40 -2.78
CA TYR A 12 6.62 16.41 -2.90
C TYR A 12 7.49 16.66 -4.15
N LEU A 13 6.95 17.31 -5.19
CA LEU A 13 7.68 17.65 -6.41
C LEU A 13 8.71 18.77 -6.17
N ARG A 14 8.54 19.57 -5.10
CA ARG A 14 9.41 20.70 -4.78
C ARG A 14 10.63 20.33 -3.94
N ILE A 15 10.71 19.08 -3.48
CA ILE A 15 11.82 18.61 -2.63
C ILE A 15 13.16 18.68 -3.40
N GLY A 16 13.17 18.37 -4.70
CA GLY A 16 14.38 18.47 -5.52
C GLY A 16 14.90 19.92 -5.67
N GLU A 17 13.98 20.88 -5.81
CA GLU A 17 14.31 22.32 -5.81
C GLU A 17 14.89 22.75 -4.46
N LEU A 18 14.25 22.34 -3.36
CA LEU A 18 14.69 22.65 -2.00
C LEU A 18 16.10 22.11 -1.73
N ARG A 19 16.36 20.86 -2.14
CA ARG A 19 17.68 20.25 -2.04
C ARG A 19 18.75 21.08 -2.76
N THR A 20 18.41 21.61 -3.93
CA THR A 20 19.33 22.43 -4.74
C THR A 20 19.57 23.80 -4.10
N ALA A 21 18.51 24.43 -3.57
CA ALA A 21 18.60 25.74 -2.92
C ALA A 21 19.39 25.71 -1.60
N LEU A 22 19.32 24.59 -0.86
CA LEU A 22 20.00 24.44 0.42
C LEU A 22 21.41 23.83 0.32
N ASP A 23 21.78 23.29 -0.84
CA ASP A 23 23.05 22.58 -1.07
C ASP A 23 23.36 21.49 -0.02
N VAL A 24 22.37 20.63 0.24
CA VAL A 24 22.47 19.54 1.23
C VAL A 24 22.39 18.15 0.60
N PRO A 25 22.95 17.12 1.27
CA PRO A 25 22.73 15.72 0.90
C PRO A 25 21.24 15.34 1.00
N LEU A 26 20.80 14.45 0.11
CA LEU A 26 19.44 13.92 0.10
C LEU A 26 19.46 12.39 0.07
N ALA A 27 18.56 11.79 0.85
CA ALA A 27 18.26 10.37 0.82
C ALA A 27 16.74 10.18 0.73
N ALA A 28 16.30 9.21 -0.06
CA ALA A 28 14.89 8.89 -0.25
C ALA A 28 14.65 7.41 0.10
N PHE A 29 13.57 7.15 0.85
CA PHE A 29 13.22 5.81 1.31
C PHE A 29 11.75 5.52 0.98
N THR A 30 11.49 4.36 0.41
CA THR A 30 10.13 3.88 0.13
C THR A 30 10.09 2.36 0.32
N ALA A 31 8.96 1.85 0.80
CA ALA A 31 8.72 0.40 0.90
C ALA A 31 8.19 -0.19 -0.42
N THR A 32 7.56 0.64 -1.25
CA THR A 32 6.88 0.22 -2.48
C THR A 32 7.22 1.20 -3.61
N ALA A 33 7.95 0.72 -4.61
CA ALA A 33 8.19 1.42 -5.86
C ALA A 33 8.55 0.39 -6.94
N ASP A 34 7.73 0.30 -7.99
CA ASP A 34 8.12 -0.40 -9.21
C ASP A 34 9.25 0.35 -9.95
N ALA A 35 9.75 -0.24 -11.03
CA ALA A 35 10.89 0.32 -11.76
C ALA A 35 10.60 1.75 -12.28
N GLU A 36 9.40 1.99 -12.81
CA GLU A 36 8.97 3.30 -13.31
C GLU A 36 8.91 4.33 -12.17
N THR A 37 8.31 3.97 -11.04
CA THR A 37 8.24 4.82 -9.85
C THR A 37 9.64 5.16 -9.31
N GLN A 38 10.58 4.20 -9.34
CA GLN A 38 11.96 4.44 -8.92
C GLN A 38 12.65 5.47 -9.81
N GLU A 39 12.52 5.34 -11.13
CA GLU A 39 13.10 6.28 -12.08
C GLU A 39 12.52 7.68 -11.92
N GLU A 40 11.20 7.80 -11.73
CA GLU A 40 10.58 9.09 -11.49
C GLU A 40 11.06 9.73 -10.17
N ILE A 41 11.18 8.96 -9.10
CA ILE A 41 11.76 9.45 -7.83
C ILE A 41 13.16 10.02 -8.05
N VAL A 42 14.01 9.29 -8.80
CA VAL A 42 15.37 9.75 -9.12
C VAL A 42 15.33 11.07 -9.90
N GLN A 43 14.54 11.13 -10.97
CA GLN A 43 14.42 12.32 -11.80
C GLN A 43 13.91 13.54 -11.03
N LYS A 44 12.83 13.37 -10.23
CA LYS A 44 12.18 14.48 -9.53
C LYS A 44 12.98 14.98 -8.32
N LEU A 45 13.64 14.09 -7.59
CA LEU A 45 14.32 14.46 -6.35
C LEU A 45 15.81 14.77 -6.53
N PHE A 46 16.46 14.12 -7.50
CA PHE A 46 17.91 14.20 -7.66
C PHE A 46 18.36 14.81 -9.00
N GLY A 47 17.42 15.01 -9.94
CA GLY A 47 17.70 15.60 -11.25
C GLY A 47 18.76 14.81 -12.01
N ASN A 48 19.86 15.47 -12.39
CA ASN A 48 20.96 14.86 -13.15
C ASN A 48 21.96 14.08 -12.28
N GLN A 49 21.87 14.19 -10.95
CA GLN A 49 22.80 13.50 -10.04
C GLN A 49 22.22 12.17 -9.60
N ARG A 50 22.58 11.07 -10.27
CA ARG A 50 22.06 9.74 -9.88
C ARG A 50 22.53 9.36 -8.47
N PRO A 51 21.61 9.04 -7.54
CA PRO A 51 21.98 8.54 -6.22
C PRO A 51 22.43 7.09 -6.31
N GLN A 52 23.10 6.62 -5.26
CA GLN A 52 23.31 5.19 -5.06
C GLN A 52 21.95 4.53 -4.73
N VAL A 53 21.58 3.52 -5.52
CA VAL A 53 20.29 2.82 -5.37
C VAL A 53 20.50 1.51 -4.61
N PHE A 54 19.71 1.31 -3.56
CA PHE A 54 19.70 0.09 -2.76
C PHE A 54 18.34 -0.59 -2.91
N LEU A 55 18.31 -1.74 -3.57
CA LEU A 55 17.12 -2.56 -3.71
C LEU A 55 17.28 -3.85 -2.90
N ARG A 56 16.29 -4.16 -2.07
CA ARG A 56 16.20 -5.42 -1.33
C ARG A 56 15.02 -6.23 -1.84
N GLY A 57 15.07 -7.54 -1.60
CA GLY A 57 14.02 -8.46 -2.05
C GLY A 57 12.65 -8.08 -1.50
N PHE A 58 11.63 -8.23 -2.35
CA PHE A 58 10.22 -8.01 -2.00
C PHE A 58 9.54 -9.26 -1.45
N ASP A 59 10.20 -10.41 -1.55
CA ASP A 59 9.62 -11.68 -1.16
C ASP A 59 9.31 -11.74 0.34
N ARG A 60 8.15 -12.30 0.64
CA ARG A 60 7.65 -12.54 1.98
C ARG A 60 7.25 -14.00 2.04
N PRO A 61 8.20 -14.93 2.24
CA PRO A 61 7.95 -16.37 2.15
C PRO A 61 6.94 -16.87 3.19
N ASN A 62 6.68 -16.06 4.22
CA ASN A 62 5.68 -16.32 5.25
C ASN A 62 4.24 -15.86 4.87
N ILE A 63 4.05 -15.21 3.72
CA ILE A 63 2.75 -14.73 3.22
C ILE A 63 2.32 -15.59 2.04
N ARG A 64 1.17 -16.28 2.18
CA ARG A 64 0.58 -17.07 1.10
C ARG A 64 -0.42 -16.22 0.32
N LEU A 65 -0.24 -16.14 -1.00
CA LEU A 65 -1.20 -15.49 -1.91
C LEU A 65 -2.18 -16.54 -2.45
N ALA A 66 -3.47 -16.24 -2.37
CA ALA A 66 -4.54 -17.09 -2.90
C ALA A 66 -5.58 -16.22 -3.60
N PHE A 67 -6.15 -16.73 -4.68
CA PHE A 67 -7.13 -16.03 -5.50
C PHE A 67 -8.35 -16.93 -5.71
N GLN A 68 -9.54 -16.36 -5.59
CA GLN A 68 -10.80 -17.05 -5.82
C GLN A 68 -11.75 -16.14 -6.61
N PRO A 69 -12.42 -16.64 -7.66
CA PRO A 69 -13.49 -15.91 -8.33
C PRO A 69 -14.60 -15.52 -7.35
N LYS A 70 -15.16 -14.33 -7.54
CA LYS A 70 -16.26 -13.85 -6.70
C LYS A 70 -17.53 -14.61 -7.03
N ASP A 71 -18.07 -15.31 -6.05
CA ASP A 71 -19.39 -15.93 -6.09
C ASP A 71 -19.99 -15.80 -4.70
N GLN A 72 -21.07 -15.03 -4.56
CA GLN A 72 -21.62 -14.65 -3.25
C GLN A 72 -20.52 -14.18 -2.26
N PRO A 73 -19.81 -13.07 -2.54
CA PRO A 73 -18.56 -12.71 -1.86
C PRO A 73 -18.70 -12.55 -0.33
N ARG A 74 -19.88 -12.14 0.17
CA ARG A 74 -20.14 -12.10 1.62
C ARG A 74 -20.04 -13.49 2.24
N ALA A 75 -20.65 -14.51 1.62
CA ALA A 75 -20.60 -15.88 2.11
C ALA A 75 -19.16 -16.46 2.05
N GLN A 76 -18.44 -16.18 0.95
CA GLN A 76 -17.02 -16.58 0.82
C GLN A 76 -16.17 -15.98 1.94
N ILE A 77 -16.32 -14.68 2.24
CA ILE A 77 -15.56 -14.00 3.30
C ILE A 77 -15.92 -14.56 4.68
N LEU A 78 -17.22 -14.78 4.97
CA LEU A 78 -17.65 -15.35 6.24
C LEU A 78 -17.11 -16.78 6.44
N SER A 79 -17.14 -17.61 5.39
CA SER A 79 -16.54 -18.95 5.42
C SER A 79 -15.02 -18.88 5.66
N PHE A 80 -14.33 -17.97 4.98
CA PHE A 80 -12.90 -17.76 5.15
C PHE A 80 -12.53 -17.32 6.58
N ALA A 81 -13.34 -16.43 7.18
CA ALA A 81 -13.16 -15.96 8.55
C ALA A 81 -13.49 -17.06 9.58
N ALA A 82 -14.56 -17.84 9.36
CA ALA A 82 -14.99 -18.91 10.26
C ALA A 82 -13.90 -19.96 10.48
N ALA A 83 -13.21 -20.37 9.41
CA ALA A 83 -12.07 -21.29 9.49
C ALA A 83 -10.85 -20.75 10.26
N ARG A 84 -10.85 -19.45 10.61
CA ARG A 84 -9.76 -18.73 11.29
C ARG A 84 -10.22 -18.05 12.57
N LYS A 85 -11.29 -18.57 13.20
CA LYS A 85 -11.83 -18.01 14.44
C LYS A 85 -10.74 -17.87 15.51
N GLY A 86 -10.66 -16.69 16.12
CA GLY A 86 -9.64 -16.35 17.11
C GLY A 86 -8.32 -15.79 16.54
N GLN A 87 -8.13 -15.81 15.21
CA GLN A 87 -6.97 -15.18 14.57
C GLN A 87 -7.28 -13.75 14.13
N SER A 88 -6.26 -12.89 14.15
CA SER A 88 -6.36 -11.53 13.62
C SER A 88 -6.28 -11.51 12.09
N GLY A 89 -7.04 -10.60 11.47
CA GLY A 89 -7.04 -10.42 10.03
C GLY A 89 -7.57 -9.04 9.62
N ILE A 90 -7.34 -8.67 8.36
CA ILE A 90 -7.81 -7.41 7.77
C ILE A 90 -8.63 -7.76 6.53
N VAL A 91 -9.80 -7.14 6.38
CA VAL A 91 -10.63 -7.24 5.18
C VAL A 91 -10.74 -5.87 4.54
N TYR A 92 -10.18 -5.70 3.35
CA TYR A 92 -10.26 -4.45 2.59
C TYR A 92 -11.53 -4.38 1.76
N CYS A 93 -12.19 -3.22 1.78
CA CYS A 93 -13.38 -2.90 0.99
C CYS A 93 -13.17 -1.62 0.20
N GLY A 94 -13.78 -1.53 -0.99
CA GLY A 94 -13.62 -0.36 -1.87
C GLY A 94 -14.47 0.86 -1.49
N THR A 95 -15.43 0.72 -0.58
CA THR A 95 -16.28 1.83 -0.11
C THR A 95 -16.52 1.72 1.39
N ARG A 96 -16.70 2.86 2.06
CA ARG A 96 -17.02 2.93 3.49
C ARG A 96 -18.28 2.13 3.83
N ALA A 97 -19.37 2.33 3.06
CA ALA A 97 -20.63 1.63 3.30
C ALA A 97 -20.47 0.10 3.21
N LYS A 98 -19.61 -0.39 2.30
CA LYS A 98 -19.33 -1.83 2.20
C LYS A 98 -18.51 -2.34 3.39
N THR A 99 -17.56 -1.55 3.89
CA THR A 99 -16.84 -1.85 5.13
C THR A 99 -17.81 -2.02 6.29
N GLU A 100 -18.69 -1.04 6.53
CA GLU A 100 -19.65 -1.05 7.65
C GLU A 100 -20.62 -2.24 7.55
N SER A 101 -21.17 -2.49 6.35
CA SER A 101 -22.08 -3.61 6.11
C SER A 101 -21.42 -4.98 6.35
N LEU A 102 -20.16 -5.13 5.92
CA LEU A 102 -19.42 -6.39 6.06
C LEU A 102 -18.93 -6.59 7.50
N ALA A 103 -18.49 -5.54 8.18
CA ALA A 103 -18.13 -5.59 9.60
C ALA A 103 -19.31 -6.09 10.43
N LYS A 104 -20.51 -5.53 10.21
CA LYS A 104 -21.74 -6.02 10.86
C LYS A 104 -22.02 -7.48 10.55
N ALA A 105 -21.89 -7.90 9.29
CA ALA A 105 -22.10 -9.30 8.91
C ALA A 105 -21.14 -10.27 9.62
N ILE A 106 -19.89 -9.87 9.80
CA ILE A 106 -18.85 -10.64 10.50
C ILE A 106 -19.17 -10.71 12.01
N GLN A 107 -19.63 -9.61 12.60
CA GLN A 107 -20.09 -9.56 13.99
C GLN A 107 -21.32 -10.47 14.22
N ASP A 108 -22.32 -10.37 13.36
CA ASP A 108 -23.53 -11.21 13.43
C ASP A 108 -23.19 -12.71 13.28
N ALA A 109 -22.08 -13.04 12.62
CA ALA A 109 -21.53 -14.40 12.50
C ALA A 109 -20.64 -14.83 13.70
N GLY A 110 -20.53 -14.01 14.75
CA GLY A 110 -19.83 -14.33 15.99
C GLY A 110 -18.33 -14.06 15.99
N HIS A 111 -17.85 -13.17 15.12
CA HIS A 111 -16.46 -12.71 15.08
C HIS A 111 -16.35 -11.25 15.53
N PRO A 112 -15.39 -10.90 16.42
CA PRO A 112 -15.08 -9.49 16.69
C PRO A 112 -14.60 -8.80 15.42
N ALA A 113 -15.27 -7.72 15.02
CA ALA A 113 -14.88 -6.88 13.89
C ALA A 113 -15.24 -5.42 14.20
N LEU A 114 -14.59 -4.48 13.48
CA LEU A 114 -14.76 -3.04 13.58
C LEU A 114 -15.26 -2.48 12.23
#